data_AF-A0A7S3FHX6-F1
#
_entry.id   AF-A0A7S3FHX6-F1
#
_cell.length_a   1.000
_cell.length_b   1.000
_cell.length_c   1.000
_cell.angle_alpha   90.00
_cell.angle_beta   90.00
_cell.angle_gamma   90.00
#
_symmetry.space_group_name_H-M   'P 1'
#
loop_
_entity.id
_entity.type
_entity.pdbx_description
1 polymer ?
#
loop_
_entity_poly.entity_id
_entity_poly.type
_entity_poly.pdbx_seq_one_letter_code
_entity_poly.pdbx_strand_id
1 'polypeptide(L)'
;ALPLLTLSWPRHPQRLSPLLDRDALVVTRNVEWGQLLLGFEQAQRYALCDARSGEQLALLAEETTGLSGAVGRQLLRGRRGFTATLLDPASGDVIMKVERPAWLISSHATVSDGDGAVIGEVLGRWSPTSRDYD
;
A
#
# COMPACT_ATOMS: atom_id res chain seq x y z
N ALA A 1 24.47 11.83 3.57
CA ALA A 1 23.66 12.26 4.72
C ALA A 1 22.34 11.51 4.63
N LEU A 2 22.11 10.55 5.53
CA LEU A 2 20.78 9.95 5.66
C LEU A 2 19.84 11.06 6.13
N PRO A 3 18.67 11.28 5.50
CA PRO A 3 17.73 12.25 6.01
C PRO A 3 17.37 11.86 7.44
N LEU A 4 17.37 12.86 8.32
CA LEU A 4 16.92 12.73 9.70
C LEU A 4 15.57 12.01 9.68
N LEU A 5 15.47 10.88 10.36
CA LEU A 5 14.24 10.12 10.58
C LEU A 5 13.18 11.05 11.20
N THR A 6 12.41 11.75 10.37
CA THR A 6 11.23 12.51 10.84
C THR A 6 10.10 11.51 11.01
N LEU A 7 10.25 10.62 11.98
CA LEU A 7 9.16 9.80 12.48
C LEU A 7 8.22 10.77 13.23
N SER A 8 7.10 11.13 12.60
CA SER A 8 6.07 11.93 13.26
C SER A 8 4.97 11.01 13.78
N TRP A 9 4.40 11.36 14.93
CA TRP A 9 3.26 10.62 15.45
C TRP A 9 2.02 10.88 14.57
N PRO A 10 1.24 9.85 14.18
CA PRO A 10 0.03 10.05 13.40
C PRO A 10 -0.92 11.01 14.11
N ARG A 11 -1.57 11.90 13.36
CA ARG A 11 -2.51 12.87 13.93
C ARG A 11 -3.79 12.21 14.47
N HIS A 12 -4.16 11.08 13.86
CA HIS A 12 -5.36 10.32 14.20
C HIS A 12 -5.04 8.84 14.43
N PRO A 13 -4.29 8.47 15.48
CA PRO A 13 -3.87 7.10 15.75
C PRO A 13 -5.06 6.13 15.89
N GLN A 14 -6.21 6.62 16.35
CA GLN A 14 -7.44 5.83 16.50
C GLN A 14 -7.95 5.20 15.20
N ARG A 15 -7.57 5.74 14.03
CA ARG A 15 -7.94 5.16 12.73
C ARG A 15 -7.21 3.83 12.45
N LEU A 16 -6.07 3.61 13.11
CA LEU A 16 -5.27 2.38 12.95
C LEU A 16 -5.64 1.31 13.97
N SER A 17 -6.26 1.67 15.10
CA SER A 17 -6.62 0.75 16.18
C SER A 17 -7.36 -0.50 15.69
N PRO A 18 -8.38 -0.43 14.81
CA PRO A 18 -9.09 -1.63 14.37
C PRO A 18 -8.20 -2.68 13.68
N LEU A 19 -7.10 -2.24 13.06
CA LEU A 19 -6.12 -3.09 12.40
C LEU A 19 -5.04 -3.59 13.36
N LEU A 20 -4.56 -2.71 14.24
CA LEU A 20 -3.49 -3.01 15.20
C LEU A 20 -3.97 -3.88 16.36
N ASP A 21 -5.26 -3.85 16.69
CA ASP A 21 -5.87 -4.67 17.74
C ASP A 21 -6.07 -6.14 17.32
N ARG A 22 -5.76 -6.49 16.07
CA ARG A 22 -5.89 -7.87 15.56
C ARG A 22 -4.53 -8.54 15.52
N ASP A 23 -4.47 -9.74 16.10
CA ASP A 23 -3.25 -10.57 16.09
C ASP A 23 -2.83 -11.01 14.67
N ALA A 24 -3.79 -11.11 13.75
CA ALA A 24 -3.55 -11.54 12.38
C ALA A 24 -4.55 -10.90 11.40
N LEU A 25 -4.02 -10.48 10.25
CA LEU A 25 -4.78 -9.92 9.13
C LEU A 25 -4.64 -10.81 7.89
N VAL A 26 -5.75 -10.99 7.19
CA VAL A 26 -5.79 -11.67 5.88
C VAL A 26 -5.98 -10.62 4.80
N VAL A 27 -5.06 -10.58 3.85
CA VAL A 27 -5.16 -9.72 2.67
C VAL A 27 -5.82 -10.52 1.56
N THR A 28 -6.99 -10.07 1.11
CA THR A 28 -7.73 -10.70 0.02
C THR A 28 -7.82 -9.77 -1.18
N ARG A 29 -7.82 -10.36 -2.37
CA ARG A 29 -8.06 -9.64 -3.63
C ARG A 29 -9.20 -10.32 -4.36
N ASN A 30 -10.24 -9.56 -4.71
CA ASN A 30 -11.24 -10.07 -5.63
C ASN A 30 -10.68 -10.00 -7.05
N VAL A 31 -10.71 -11.13 -7.75
CA VAL A 31 -10.24 -11.23 -9.12
C VAL A 31 -11.46 -11.17 -10.03
N GLU A 32 -11.65 -10.03 -10.68
CA GLU A 32 -12.74 -9.87 -11.64
C GLU A 32 -12.35 -10.56 -12.96
N TRP A 33 -13.09 -11.60 -13.34
CA TRP A 33 -12.88 -12.33 -14.60
C TRP A 33 -12.89 -11.41 -15.83
N GLY A 34 -13.67 -10.33 -15.80
CA GLY A 34 -13.68 -9.32 -16.86
C GLY A 34 -12.31 -8.63 -17.06
N GLN A 35 -11.57 -8.35 -15.98
CA GLN A 35 -10.21 -7.80 -16.09
C GLN A 35 -9.25 -8.81 -16.74
N LEU A 36 -9.35 -10.08 -16.38
CA LEU A 36 -8.50 -11.14 -16.91
C LEU A 36 -8.82 -11.45 -18.39
N LEU A 37 -10.09 -11.42 -18.77
CA LEU A 37 -10.56 -11.82 -20.10
C LEU A 37 -10.51 -10.68 -21.13
N LEU A 38 -10.77 -9.43 -20.71
CA LEU A 38 -10.90 -8.29 -21.62
C LEU A 38 -9.68 -7.35 -21.60
N GLY A 39 -8.69 -7.62 -20.74
CA GLY A 39 -7.45 -6.82 -20.66
C GLY A 39 -7.66 -5.38 -20.17
N PHE A 40 -8.84 -5.03 -19.65
CA PHE A 40 -9.07 -3.74 -19.01
C PHE A 40 -8.41 -3.73 -17.64
N GLU A 41 -7.44 -2.84 -17.46
CA GLU A 41 -6.76 -2.68 -16.19
C GLU A 41 -7.57 -1.80 -15.24
N GLN A 42 -8.06 -2.39 -14.17
CA GLN A 42 -8.51 -1.66 -12.99
C GLN A 42 -7.36 -1.50 -11.99
N ALA A 43 -7.42 -0.42 -11.22
CA ALA A 43 -6.62 -0.23 -10.03
C ALA A 43 -6.64 -1.47 -9.13
N GLN A 44 -5.48 -1.88 -8.60
CA GLN A 44 -5.42 -3.03 -7.70
C GLN A 44 -6.11 -2.65 -6.38
N ARG A 45 -7.05 -3.48 -5.93
CA ARG A 45 -7.77 -3.29 -4.67
C ARG A 45 -7.66 -4.55 -3.84
N TYR A 46 -7.40 -4.39 -2.55
CA TYR A 46 -7.27 -5.47 -1.59
C TYR A 46 -8.11 -5.16 -0.36
N ALA A 47 -8.84 -6.15 0.15
CA ALA A 47 -9.51 -6.05 1.43
C ALA A 47 -8.59 -6.63 2.52
N LEU A 48 -8.42 -5.89 3.60
CA LEU A 48 -7.77 -6.37 4.82
C LEU A 48 -8.88 -6.86 5.73
N CYS A 49 -8.85 -8.15 6.05
CA CYS A 49 -9.84 -8.80 6.91
C CYS A 49 -9.19 -9.33 8.17
N ASP A 50 -9.94 -9.39 9.25
CA ASP A 50 -9.56 -10.13 10.44
C ASP A 50 -9.46 -11.63 10.12
N ALA A 51 -8.33 -12.25 10.46
CA ALA A 51 -8.13 -13.68 10.26
C ALA A 51 -9.11 -14.56 11.05
N ARG A 52 -9.59 -14.09 12.21
CA ARG A 52 -10.47 -14.88 13.08
C ARG A 52 -11.93 -14.76 12.68
N SER A 53 -12.42 -13.54 12.52
CA SER A 53 -13.85 -13.27 12.25
C SER A 53 -14.19 -13.17 10.76
N GLY A 54 -13.20 -12.92 9.89
CA GLY A 54 -13.42 -12.62 8.48
C GLY A 54 -13.98 -11.22 8.22
N GLU A 55 -14.17 -10.41 9.26
CA GLU A 55 -14.62 -9.02 9.17
C GLU A 55 -13.64 -8.20 8.32
N GLN A 56 -14.15 -7.44 7.35
CA GLN A 56 -13.33 -6.50 6.59
C GLN A 56 -13.06 -5.24 7.42
N LEU A 57 -11.79 -4.95 7.66
CA LEU A 57 -11.34 -3.86 8.52
C LEU A 57 -10.82 -2.67 7.73
N ALA A 58 -10.26 -2.89 6.55
CA ALA A 58 -9.80 -1.82 5.67
C ALA A 58 -9.82 -2.22 4.20
N LEU A 59 -9.82 -1.21 3.33
CA LEU A 59 -9.69 -1.37 1.89
C LEU A 59 -8.40 -0.68 1.42
N LEU A 60 -7.48 -1.44 0.86
CA LEU A 60 -6.27 -0.91 0.23
C LEU A 60 -6.50 -0.74 -1.28
N ALA A 61 -6.38 0.48 -1.78
CA ALA A 61 -6.57 0.81 -3.19
C ALA A 61 -5.29 1.42 -3.79
N GLU A 62 -4.76 0.82 -4.87
CA GLU A 62 -3.60 1.31 -5.62
C GLU A 62 -4.05 2.40 -6.62
N GLU A 63 -3.63 3.64 -6.41
CA GLU A 63 -3.77 4.74 -7.36
C GLU A 63 -2.79 4.51 -8.53
N THR A 64 -3.32 4.32 -9.74
CA THR A 64 -2.48 4.19 -10.94
C THR A 64 -2.31 5.56 -11.60
N THR A 65 -1.07 6.06 -11.66
CA THR A 65 -0.73 7.35 -12.28
C THR A 65 -0.76 7.23 -13.82
N GLY A 66 -1.89 7.58 -14.44
CA GLY A 66 -2.00 8.04 -15.83
C GLY A 66 -1.65 7.07 -16.98
N LEU A 67 -1.77 7.60 -18.21
CA LEU A 67 -1.74 7.00 -19.57
C LEU A 67 -0.61 5.98 -19.90
N SER A 68 0.27 5.68 -18.96
CA SER A 68 1.31 4.64 -19.05
C SER A 68 0.92 3.31 -18.39
N GLY A 69 -0.26 3.20 -17.76
CA GLY A 69 -0.69 2.05 -16.96
C GLY A 69 -0.61 0.69 -17.67
N ALA A 70 -1.21 0.58 -18.87
CA ALA A 70 -1.30 -0.70 -19.60
C ALA A 70 0.04 -1.20 -20.14
N VAL A 71 0.87 -0.29 -20.66
CA VAL A 71 2.18 -0.66 -21.26
C VAL A 71 3.27 -0.75 -20.18
N GLY A 72 3.20 0.11 -19.16
CA GLY A 72 4.15 0.15 -18.05
C GLY A 72 4.06 -1.06 -17.11
N ARG A 73 2.86 -1.63 -16.90
CA ARG A 73 2.70 -2.83 -16.05
C ARG A 73 3.41 -4.06 -16.63
N GLN A 74 3.47 -4.17 -17.94
CA GLN A 74 4.12 -5.28 -18.64
C GLN A 74 5.64 -5.11 -18.75
N LEU A 75 6.13 -3.87 -18.92
CA LEU A 75 7.55 -3.57 -19.09
C LEU A 75 8.30 -3.30 -17.77
N LEU A 76 7.66 -2.68 -16.79
CA LEU A 76 8.32 -2.28 -15.53
C LEU A 76 8.14 -3.29 -14.39
N ARG A 77 7.26 -4.30 -14.51
CA ARG A 77 7.02 -5.36 -13.50
C ARG A 77 7.08 -4.79 -12.06
N GLY A 78 7.97 -5.32 -11.21
CA GLY A 78 8.16 -4.88 -9.80
C GLY A 78 8.93 -3.57 -9.62
N ARG A 79 9.34 -2.90 -10.70
CA ARG A 79 10.09 -1.63 -10.71
C ARG A 79 9.18 -0.41 -10.87
N ARG A 80 7.86 -0.60 -11.01
CA ARG A 80 6.91 0.51 -11.06
C ARG A 80 6.79 1.18 -9.69
N GLY A 81 6.74 2.50 -9.69
CA GLY A 81 6.23 3.25 -8.55
C GLY A 81 4.74 3.00 -8.40
N PHE A 82 4.25 3.11 -7.18
CA PHE A 82 2.83 2.98 -6.90
C PHE A 82 2.48 3.81 -5.67
N THR A 83 1.21 4.15 -5.58
CA THR A 83 0.64 4.82 -4.43
C THR A 83 -0.53 3.98 -3.97
N ALA A 84 -0.51 3.50 -2.73
CA ALA A 84 -1.56 2.68 -2.16
C ALA A 84 -2.20 3.40 -0.98
N THR A 85 -3.51 3.59 -1.06
CA THR A 85 -4.29 4.31 -0.06
C THR A 85 -5.13 3.31 0.72
N LEU A 86 -4.96 3.30 2.04
CA LEU A 86 -5.70 2.47 2.97
C LEU A 86 -6.91 3.25 3.48
N LEU A 87 -8.10 2.71 3.27
CA LEU A 87 -9.38 3.36 3.49
C LEU A 87 -10.18 2.60 4.56
N ASP A 88 -10.91 3.35 5.38
CA ASP A 88 -11.95 2.80 6.24
C ASP A 88 -13.10 2.26 5.37
N PRO A 89 -13.56 1.00 5.55
CA PRO A 89 -14.60 0.41 4.72
C PRO A 89 -15.98 1.06 4.90
N ALA A 90 -16.26 1.64 6.08
CA ALA A 90 -17.56 2.18 6.44
C ALA A 90 -17.68 3.66 6.07
N SER A 91 -16.67 4.47 6.40
CA SER A 91 -16.68 5.92 6.11
C SER A 91 -16.02 6.28 4.77
N GLY A 92 -15.10 5.45 4.28
CA GLY A 92 -14.26 5.77 3.12
C GLY A 92 -13.12 6.74 3.46
N ASP A 93 -12.91 7.06 4.74
CA ASP A 93 -11.83 7.95 5.17
C ASP A 93 -10.46 7.32 4.93
N VAL A 94 -9.48 8.17 4.61
CA VAL A 94 -8.08 7.72 4.51
C VAL A 94 -7.54 7.44 5.91
N ILE A 95 -7.15 6.19 6.13
CA ILE A 95 -6.43 5.75 7.33
C ILE A 95 -4.95 6.11 7.18
N MET A 96 -4.37 5.72 6.04
CA MET A 96 -2.94 5.85 5.76
C MET A 96 -2.69 5.75 4.27
N LYS A 97 -1.56 6.30 3.82
CA LYS A 97 -1.11 6.25 2.43
C LYS A 97 0.32 5.75 2.38
N VAL A 98 0.60 4.86 1.43
CA VAL A 98 1.93 4.33 1.15
C VAL A 98 2.31 4.77 -0.25
N GLU A 99 3.39 5.54 -0.37
CA GLU A 99 3.91 6.00 -1.64
C GLU A 99 5.28 5.39 -1.89
N ARG A 100 5.43 4.69 -3.01
CA ARG A 100 6.70 4.17 -3.49
C ARG A 100 7.04 4.83 -4.83
N PRO A 101 8.06 5.68 -4.92
CA PRO A 101 8.49 6.23 -6.19
C PRO A 101 9.11 5.16 -7.11
N ALA A 102 9.05 5.38 -8.42
CA ALA A 102 9.58 4.46 -9.43
C ALA A 102 11.12 4.51 -9.48
N TRP A 103 11.82 3.63 -8.77
CA TRP A 103 13.29 3.57 -8.78
C TRP A 103 13.83 2.18 -9.14
N LEU A 104 14.98 2.17 -9.83
CA LEU A 104 15.60 0.96 -10.38
C LEU A 104 16.49 0.19 -9.40
N ILE A 105 16.90 0.80 -8.28
CA ILE A 105 18.04 0.35 -7.44
C ILE A 105 17.68 0.20 -5.95
N SER A 106 16.88 1.10 -5.37
CA SER A 106 16.46 1.03 -3.95
C SER A 106 14.94 0.96 -3.81
N SER A 107 14.46 0.14 -2.87
CA SER A 107 13.04 0.04 -2.51
C SER A 107 12.77 0.97 -1.32
N HIS A 108 12.56 2.25 -1.58
CA HIS A 108 12.11 3.20 -0.56
C HIS A 108 10.61 3.43 -0.72
N ALA A 109 9.86 3.35 0.37
CA ALA A 109 8.47 3.76 0.42
C ALA A 109 8.24 4.69 1.61
N THR A 110 7.44 5.71 1.41
CA THR A 110 7.04 6.65 2.46
C THR A 110 5.62 6.30 2.91
N VAL A 111 5.39 6.37 4.21
CA VAL A 111 4.10 6.11 4.84
C VAL A 111 3.61 7.40 5.47
N SER A 112 2.42 7.85 5.08
CA SER A 112 1.78 9.05 5.62
C SER A 112 0.40 8.73 6.21
N ASP A 113 -0.01 9.49 7.22
CA ASP A 113 -1.36 9.38 7.78
C ASP A 113 -2.43 9.94 6.83
N GLY A 114 -3.70 9.82 7.24
CA GLY A 114 -4.83 10.33 6.45
C GLY A 114 -4.82 11.82 6.15
N ASP A 115 -4.04 12.63 6.89
CA ASP A 115 -3.88 14.06 6.68
C ASP A 115 -2.63 14.40 5.84
N GLY A 116 -1.86 13.39 5.44
CA GLY A 116 -0.64 13.53 4.65
C GLY A 116 0.63 13.78 5.47
N ALA A 117 0.57 13.70 6.80
CA ALA A 117 1.78 13.78 7.61
C ALA A 117 2.59 12.48 7.49
N VAL A 118 3.88 12.57 7.19
CA VAL A 118 4.75 11.39 7.08
C VAL A 118 5.00 10.80 8.46
N ILE A 119 4.55 9.57 8.67
CA ILE A 119 4.65 8.85 9.95
C ILE A 119 5.76 7.81 9.94
N GLY A 120 6.24 7.41 8.76
CA GLY A 120 7.33 6.45 8.65
C GLY A 120 7.83 6.29 7.23
N GLU A 121 8.92 5.55 7.11
CA GLU A 121 9.52 5.15 5.85
C GLU A 121 9.89 3.68 5.93
N VAL A 122 9.79 2.99 4.80
CA VAL A 122 10.21 1.60 4.63
C VAL A 122 11.40 1.60 3.69
N LEU A 123 12.55 1.12 4.18
CA LEU A 123 13.80 1.09 3.45
C LEU A 123 14.19 -0.35 3.13
N GLY A 124 14.31 -0.67 1.84
CA GLY A 124 14.85 -1.94 1.41
C GLY A 124 16.32 -2.05 1.76
N ARG A 125 16.67 -3.00 2.61
CA ARG A 125 18.06 -3.40 2.87
C ARG A 125 18.50 -4.35 1.77
N TRP A 126 19.63 -4.05 1.15
CA TRP A 126 20.17 -4.94 0.14
C TRP A 126 20.66 -6.23 0.81
N SER A 127 20.20 -7.35 0.28
CA SER A 127 20.65 -8.70 0.63
C SER A 127 20.79 -9.50 -0.67
N PRO A 128 21.82 -10.36 -0.80
CA PRO A 128 22.07 -11.13 -2.01
C PRO A 128 21.03 -12.22 -2.28
N THR A 129 20.23 -12.61 -1.28
CA THR A 129 19.26 -13.72 -1.37
C THR A 129 17.86 -13.37 -0.93
N SER A 130 17.69 -12.38 -0.06
CA SER A 130 16.41 -12.03 0.54
C SER A 130 16.01 -10.60 0.19
N ARG A 131 14.71 -10.32 0.29
CA ARG A 131 14.21 -8.94 0.30
C ARG A 131 13.95 -8.55 1.74
N ASP A 132 14.91 -7.85 2.32
CA ASP A 132 14.83 -7.37 3.69
C ASP A 132 14.40 -5.90 3.67
N TYR A 133 13.54 -5.51 4.60
CA TYR A 133 13.02 -4.16 4.74
C TYR A 133 13.18 -3.71 6.18
N ASP A 134 13.64 -2.48 6.36
CA ASP A 134 13.78 -1.77 7.63
C ASP A 134 12.75 -0.65 7.78
#